data_AF-A0A435Y2D1-F1
#
_entry.id   AF-A0A435Y2D1-F1
#
_cell.length_a   1.000
_cell.length_b   1.000
_cell.length_c   1.000
_cell.angle_alpha   90.00
_cell.angle_beta   90.00
_cell.angle_gamma   90.00
#
_symmetry.space_group_name_H-M   'P 1'
#
loop_
_entity.id
_entity.type
_entity.pdbx_description
1 polymer ?
#
loop_
_entity_poly.entity_id
_entity_poly.type
_entity_poly.pdbx_seq_one_letter_code
_entity_poly.pdbx_strand_id
1 'polypeptide(L)'
;MLDIKRIPIPALIGIVLTALFVLAAVFAPWIAPHGNGEIVGDVWEPMSATHLLGTDNLGRDLLSRMIYGARITLFIAVLATALSFSLGAILGFSAAVFGGWFDTLLSRLVDLLMSIPTLIMGLVVLSV
;
A
#
# COMPACT_ATOMS: atom_id res chain seq x y z
N MET A 1 -7.42 -27.02 7.87
CA MET A 1 -6.56 -27.14 6.67
C MET A 1 -7.36 -26.60 5.49
N LEU A 2 -6.82 -25.64 4.74
CA LEU A 2 -7.53 -24.93 3.66
C LEU A 2 -8.03 -25.92 2.60
N ASP A 3 -9.35 -26.08 2.46
CA ASP A 3 -9.96 -26.90 1.41
C ASP A 3 -10.01 -26.08 0.11
N ILE A 4 -8.92 -26.15 -0.66
CA ILE A 4 -8.69 -25.37 -1.90
C ILE A 4 -9.85 -25.58 -2.91
N LYS A 5 -10.55 -26.72 -2.85
CA LYS A 5 -11.67 -27.05 -3.73
C LYS A 5 -12.92 -26.19 -3.49
N ARG A 6 -13.01 -25.48 -2.36
CA ARG A 6 -14.16 -24.61 -2.02
C ARG A 6 -13.92 -23.13 -2.28
N ILE A 7 -12.75 -22.74 -2.78
CA ILE A 7 -12.43 -21.32 -3.00
C ILE A 7 -13.14 -20.86 -4.28
N PRO A 8 -13.98 -19.81 -4.22
CA PRO A 8 -14.61 -19.27 -5.42
C PRO A 8 -13.54 -18.68 -6.34
N ILE A 9 -13.71 -18.83 -7.66
CA ILE A 9 -12.72 -18.40 -8.68
C ILE A 9 -12.24 -16.94 -8.47
N PRO A 10 -13.10 -15.95 -8.17
CA PRO A 10 -12.64 -14.58 -7.92
C PRO A 10 -11.68 -14.47 -6.73
N ALA A 11 -11.91 -15.22 -5.65
CA ALA A 11 -11.02 -15.23 -4.49
C ALA A 11 -9.68 -15.88 -4.83
N LEU A 12 -9.67 -16.94 -5.66
CA LEU A 12 -8.43 -17.55 -6.12
C LEU A 12 -7.59 -16.57 -6.96
N ILE A 13 -8.21 -15.84 -7.88
CA ILE A 13 -7.54 -14.80 -8.67
C ILE A 13 -6.93 -13.74 -7.74
N GLY A 14 -7.70 -13.26 -6.76
CA GLY A 14 -7.23 -12.30 -5.77
C GLY A 14 -6.00 -12.82 -5.01
N ILE A 15 -6.07 -14.05 -4.48
CA ILE A 15 -4.97 -14.68 -3.75
C ILE A 15 -3.71 -14.78 -4.63
N VAL A 16 -3.86 -15.23 -5.88
CA VAL A 16 -2.72 -15.39 -6.81
C VAL A 16 -2.08 -14.03 -7.11
N LEU A 17 -2.88 -13.00 -7.41
CA LEU A 17 -2.36 -11.66 -7.69
C LEU A 17 -1.67 -11.05 -6.46
N THR A 18 -2.29 -11.13 -5.28
CA THR A 18 -1.68 -10.64 -4.04
C THR A 18 -0.39 -11.39 -3.74
N ALA A 19 -0.37 -12.71 -3.89
CA ALA A 19 0.84 -13.51 -3.71
C ALA A 19 1.96 -13.08 -4.66
N LEU A 20 1.64 -12.84 -5.94
CA LEU A 20 2.60 -12.35 -6.93
C LEU A 20 3.23 -11.01 -6.51
N PHE A 21 2.42 -10.03 -6.07
CA PHE A 21 2.93 -8.73 -5.62
C PHE A 21 3.80 -8.86 -4.36
N VAL A 22 3.39 -9.71 -3.40
CA VAL A 22 4.17 -9.97 -2.20
C VAL A 22 5.51 -10.61 -2.56
N LEU A 23 5.52 -11.61 -3.45
CA LEU A 23 6.76 -12.25 -3.90
C LEU A 23 7.66 -11.26 -4.62
N ALA A 24 7.12 -10.44 -5.53
CA ALA A 24 7.88 -9.40 -6.22
C ALA A 24 8.51 -8.39 -5.24
N ALA A 25 7.78 -7.99 -4.20
CA ALA A 25 8.27 -7.06 -3.19
C ALA A 25 9.35 -7.65 -2.26
N VAL A 26 9.18 -8.91 -1.85
CA VAL A 26 10.15 -9.63 -0.99
C VAL A 26 11.44 -9.92 -1.76
N PHE A 27 11.31 -10.39 -2.99
CA PHE A 27 12.44 -10.74 -3.85
C PHE A 27 12.87 -9.60 -4.77
N ALA A 28 12.46 -8.36 -4.49
CA ALA A 28 12.85 -7.18 -5.25
C ALA A 28 14.37 -7.08 -5.48
N PRO A 29 15.25 -7.33 -4.48
CA PRO A 29 16.70 -7.26 -4.69
C PRO A 29 17.28 -8.32 -5.63
N TRP A 30 16.54 -9.38 -5.94
CA TRP A 30 16.99 -10.46 -6.83
C TRP A 30 16.28 -10.44 -8.19
N ILE A 31 15.10 -9.83 -8.26
CA ILE A 31 14.30 -9.76 -9.50
C ILE A 31 14.57 -8.44 -10.24
N ALA A 32 14.86 -7.35 -9.53
CA ALA A 32 15.12 -6.06 -10.17
C ALA A 32 16.43 -6.09 -10.98
N PRO A 33 16.43 -5.61 -12.24
CA PRO A 33 17.65 -5.53 -13.05
C PRO A 33 18.75 -4.66 -12.44
N HIS A 34 18.37 -3.57 -11.76
CA HIS A 34 19.29 -2.58 -11.20
C HIS A 34 18.96 -2.24 -9.74
N GLY A 35 19.91 -1.63 -9.03
CA GLY A 35 19.67 -1.15 -7.67
C GLY A 35 18.61 -0.05 -7.61
N ASN A 36 17.86 0.05 -6.50
CA ASN A 36 16.77 1.03 -6.31
C ASN A 36 17.15 2.48 -6.65
N GLY A 37 18.37 2.89 -6.28
CA GLY A 37 18.87 4.25 -6.45
C GLY A 37 20.01 4.37 -7.46
N GLU A 38 20.29 3.32 -8.22
CA GLU A 38 21.41 3.29 -9.15
C GLU A 38 21.06 4.09 -10.42
N ILE A 39 21.95 4.99 -10.81
CA ILE A 39 21.85 5.75 -12.05
C ILE A 39 22.56 4.94 -13.13
N VAL A 40 21.79 4.49 -14.11
CA VAL A 40 22.21 3.44 -15.07
C VAL A 40 22.10 3.87 -16.53
N GLY A 41 21.41 4.97 -16.81
CA GLY A 41 21.31 5.56 -18.15
C GLY A 41 21.15 7.08 -18.11
N ASP A 42 20.91 7.66 -19.28
CA ASP A 42 20.60 9.07 -19.42
C ASP A 42 19.19 9.40 -18.91
N VAL A 43 18.93 10.69 -18.73
CA VAL A 43 17.65 11.20 -18.25
C VAL A 43 16.57 11.00 -19.32
N TRP A 44 15.45 10.37 -18.95
CA TRP A 44 14.31 10.10 -19.83
C TRP A 44 14.64 9.27 -21.08
N GLU A 45 15.48 8.25 -20.94
CA GLU A 45 15.70 7.29 -22.01
C GLU A 45 14.42 6.52 -22.36
N PRO A 46 14.15 6.29 -23.65
CA PRO A 46 13.01 5.49 -24.08
C PRO A 46 13.20 4.01 -23.73
N MET A 47 12.11 3.26 -23.87
CA MET A 47 12.10 1.80 -23.69
C MET A 47 13.15 1.13 -24.59
N SER A 48 13.98 0.28 -24.02
CA SER A 48 15.05 -0.44 -24.72
C SER A 48 15.28 -1.82 -24.13
N ALA A 49 16.12 -2.64 -24.77
CA ALA A 49 16.47 -3.96 -24.24
C ALA A 49 17.24 -3.89 -22.91
N THR A 50 17.94 -2.78 -22.65
CA THR A 50 18.64 -2.51 -21.39
C THR A 50 17.71 -1.90 -20.34
N HIS A 51 16.82 -1.00 -20.75
CA HIS A 51 15.84 -0.33 -19.91
C HIS A 51 14.43 -0.67 -20.39
N LEU A 52 13.87 -1.79 -19.92
CA LEU A 52 12.59 -2.33 -20.41
C LEU A 52 11.43 -1.32 -20.36
N LEU A 53 11.42 -0.44 -19.37
CA LEU A 53 10.44 0.63 -19.21
C LEU A 53 11.03 2.04 -19.39
N GLY A 54 12.29 2.14 -19.81
CA GLY A 54 13.04 3.40 -19.87
C GLY A 54 13.57 3.86 -18.51
N THR A 55 14.10 5.08 -18.47
CA THR A 55 14.65 5.70 -17.26
C THR A 55 13.80 6.88 -16.77
N ASP A 56 14.00 7.26 -15.51
CA ASP A 56 13.36 8.42 -14.91
C ASP A 56 14.14 9.73 -15.12
N ASN A 57 13.69 10.80 -14.46
CA ASN A 57 14.32 12.13 -14.49
C ASN A 57 15.75 12.19 -13.94
N LEU A 58 16.23 11.13 -13.29
CA LEU A 58 17.59 11.02 -12.74
C LEU A 58 18.41 9.94 -13.46
N GLY A 59 17.88 9.31 -14.51
CA GLY A 59 18.57 8.25 -15.25
C GLY A 59 18.53 6.88 -14.55
N ARG A 60 17.56 6.65 -13.65
CA ARG A 60 17.38 5.36 -12.96
C ARG A 60 16.36 4.49 -13.71
N ASP A 61 16.59 3.18 -13.74
CA ASP A 61 15.69 2.23 -14.40
C ASP A 61 14.28 2.19 -13.76
N LEU A 62 13.25 2.51 -14.56
CA LEU A 62 11.87 2.60 -14.07
C LEU A 62 11.32 1.26 -13.59
N LEU A 63 11.66 0.15 -14.25
CA LEU A 63 11.18 -1.18 -13.86
C LEU A 63 11.67 -1.56 -12.47
N SER A 64 12.97 -1.39 -12.22
CA SER A 64 13.58 -1.62 -10.90
C SER A 64 12.92 -0.75 -9.85
N ARG A 65 12.67 0.53 -10.14
CA ARG A 65 11.97 1.44 -9.22
C ARG A 65 10.54 1.00 -8.91
N MET A 66 9.81 0.46 -9.88
CA MET A 66 8.46 -0.07 -9.65
C MET A 66 8.47 -1.33 -8.78
N ILE A 67 9.40 -2.26 -9.03
CA ILE A 67 9.55 -3.50 -8.24
C ILE A 67 9.90 -3.18 -6.79
N TYR A 68 10.89 -2.32 -6.57
CA TYR A 68 11.21 -1.87 -5.20
C TYR A 68 10.11 -1.00 -4.59
N GLY A 69 9.40 -0.22 -5.41
CA GLY A 69 8.24 0.56 -4.99
C GLY A 69 7.15 -0.32 -4.37
N ALA A 70 6.91 -1.51 -4.94
CA ALA A 70 5.95 -2.48 -4.40
C ALA A 70 6.27 -2.86 -2.93
N ARG A 71 7.55 -2.94 -2.56
CA ARG A 71 7.97 -3.21 -1.17
C ARG A 71 7.54 -2.10 -0.22
N ILE A 72 7.76 -0.85 -0.61
CA ILE A 72 7.37 0.32 0.20
C ILE A 72 5.84 0.39 0.31
N THR A 73 5.13 0.23 -0.82
CA THR A 73 3.67 0.27 -0.85
C THR A 73 3.05 -0.81 0.04
N LEU A 74 3.51 -2.06 -0.07
CA LEU A 74 3.00 -3.15 0.77
C LEU A 74 3.32 -2.94 2.24
N PHE A 75 4.53 -2.46 2.56
CA PHE A 75 4.91 -2.18 3.94
C PHE A 75 3.99 -1.12 4.56
N ILE A 76 3.77 0.00 3.87
CA ILE A 76 2.88 1.08 4.33
C ILE A 76 1.44 0.55 4.45
N ALA A 77 0.94 -0.20 3.46
CA ALA A 77 -0.41 -0.73 3.50
C ALA A 77 -0.64 -1.66 4.70
N VAL A 78 0.30 -2.57 4.98
CA VAL A 78 0.20 -3.49 6.12
C VAL A 78 0.28 -2.73 7.44
N LEU A 79 1.23 -1.80 7.57
CA LEU A 79 1.42 -1.05 8.80
C LEU A 79 0.22 -0.14 9.10
N ALA A 80 -0.27 0.59 8.10
CA ALA A 80 -1.47 1.42 8.21
C ALA A 80 -2.69 0.58 8.61
N THR A 81 -2.90 -0.56 7.96
CA THR A 81 -4.01 -1.47 8.28
C THR A 81 -3.92 -1.99 9.71
N ALA A 82 -2.74 -2.42 10.15
CA ALA A 82 -2.53 -2.93 11.51
C ALA A 82 -2.79 -1.85 12.57
N LEU A 83 -2.32 -0.63 12.33
CA LEU A 83 -2.55 0.51 13.22
C LEU A 83 -4.02 0.91 13.26
N SER A 84 -4.66 1.08 12.11
CA SER A 84 -6.09 1.42 12.02
C SER A 84 -6.98 0.36 12.68
N PHE A 85 -6.70 -0.93 12.44
CA PHE A 85 -7.43 -2.02 13.07
C PHE A 85 -7.23 -2.02 14.59
N SER A 86 -5.99 -1.89 15.07
CA SER A 86 -5.69 -1.92 16.51
C SER A 86 -6.33 -0.73 17.24
N LEU A 87 -6.18 0.48 16.70
CA LEU A 87 -6.79 1.69 17.27
C LEU A 87 -8.31 1.62 17.20
N GLY A 88 -8.88 1.23 16.05
CA GLY A 88 -10.32 1.08 15.88
C GLY A 88 -10.92 0.04 16.84
N ALA A 89 -10.24 -1.09 17.03
CA ALA A 89 -10.66 -2.11 17.99
C ALA A 89 -10.62 -1.59 19.43
N ILE A 90 -9.49 -0.98 19.87
CA ILE A 90 -9.34 -0.45 21.23
C ILE A 90 -10.42 0.61 21.51
N LEU A 91 -10.59 1.57 20.61
CA LEU A 91 -11.55 2.66 20.77
C LEU A 91 -12.99 2.14 20.71
N GLY A 92 -13.30 1.23 19.79
CA GLY A 92 -14.63 0.61 19.65
C GLY A 92 -15.02 -0.21 20.88
N PHE A 93 -14.12 -1.05 21.39
CA PHE A 93 -14.38 -1.79 22.64
C PHE A 93 -14.50 -0.85 23.84
N SER A 94 -13.69 0.20 23.91
CA SER A 94 -13.79 1.19 24.99
C SER A 94 -15.15 1.88 24.98
N ALA A 95 -15.64 2.31 23.81
CA ALA A 95 -16.97 2.89 23.67
C ALA A 95 -18.08 1.93 24.09
N ALA A 96 -17.99 0.66 23.67
CA ALA A 96 -18.96 -0.36 24.02
C ALA A 96 -19.00 -0.68 25.53
N VAL A 97 -17.85 -0.64 26.21
CA VAL A 97 -17.76 -0.95 27.66
C VAL A 97 -18.18 0.23 28.53
N PHE A 98 -17.70 1.44 28.26
CA PHE A 98 -18.01 2.62 29.08
C PHE A 98 -19.40 3.19 28.80
N GLY A 99 -19.85 3.14 27.54
CA GLY A 99 -21.15 3.66 27.11
C GLY A 99 -21.37 5.16 27.38
N GLY A 100 -22.61 5.60 27.23
CA GLY A 100 -23.07 6.94 27.62
C GLY A 100 -22.37 8.09 26.88
N TRP A 101 -21.85 9.06 27.62
CA TRP A 101 -21.26 10.28 27.06
C TRP A 101 -19.93 10.03 26.33
N PHE A 102 -19.16 9.04 26.77
CA PHE A 102 -17.88 8.68 26.13
C PHE A 102 -18.11 8.07 24.74
N ASP A 103 -19.04 7.13 24.64
CA ASP A 103 -19.49 6.57 23.36
C ASP A 103 -20.02 7.66 22.41
N THR A 104 -20.86 8.56 22.96
CA THR A 104 -21.39 9.70 22.18
C THR A 104 -20.25 10.58 21.65
N LEU A 105 -19.29 10.98 22.49
CA LEU A 105 -18.18 11.84 22.07
C LEU A 105 -17.33 11.17 20.99
N LEU A 106 -16.97 9.89 21.19
CA LEU A 106 -16.16 9.15 20.22
C LEU A 106 -16.88 8.99 18.88
N SER A 107 -18.17 8.64 18.92
CA SER A 107 -19.00 8.53 17.72
C SER A 107 -19.08 9.85 16.95
N ARG A 108 -19.20 10.99 17.65
CA ARG A 108 -19.19 12.32 17.00
C ARG A 108 -17.85 12.67 16.36
N LEU A 109 -16.74 12.26 16.98
CA LEU A 109 -15.43 12.44 16.36
C LEU A 109 -15.29 11.61 15.08
N VAL A 110 -15.76 10.37 15.08
CA VAL A 110 -15.76 9.51 13.88
C VAL A 110 -16.67 10.08 12.80
N ASP A 111 -17.87 10.53 13.14
CA ASP A 111 -18.80 11.19 12.21
C ASP A 111 -18.15 12.41 11.55
N LEU A 112 -17.45 13.23 12.34
CA LEU A 112 -16.74 14.42 11.85
C LEU A 112 -15.62 14.04 10.88
N LEU A 113 -14.81 13.04 11.22
CA LEU A 113 -13.74 12.56 10.34
C LEU A 113 -14.29 12.01 9.01
N MET A 114 -15.39 11.25 9.06
CA MET A 114 -16.05 10.67 7.89
C MET A 114 -16.80 11.72 7.05
N SER A 115 -17.14 12.88 7.63
CA SER A 115 -17.76 13.98 6.90
C SER A 115 -16.81 14.67 5.92
N ILE A 116 -15.49 14.56 6.13
CA ILE A 116 -14.47 15.16 5.27
C ILE A 116 -14.21 14.22 4.08
N PRO A 117 -14.37 14.69 2.82
CA PRO A 117 -14.02 13.89 1.65
C PRO A 117 -12.53 13.52 1.66
N THR A 118 -12.24 12.23 1.60
CA THR A 118 -10.87 11.69 1.73
C THR A 118 -9.89 12.27 0.70
N LEU A 119 -10.36 12.48 -0.54
CA LEU A 119 -9.56 13.11 -1.60
C LEU A 119 -9.16 14.55 -1.24
N ILE A 120 -10.09 15.34 -0.69
CA ILE A 120 -9.82 16.74 -0.31
C ILE A 120 -8.80 16.77 0.83
N MET A 121 -8.99 15.92 1.84
CA MET A 121 -8.04 15.84 2.97
C MET A 121 -6.64 15.43 2.50
N GLY A 122 -6.55 14.44 1.61
CA GLY A 122 -5.26 14.00 1.05
C GLY A 122 -4.52 15.11 0.29
N LEU A 123 -5.24 15.90 -0.51
CA LEU A 123 -4.65 17.02 -1.25
C LEU A 123 -4.11 18.11 -0.31
N VAL A 124 -4.83 18.44 0.77
CA VAL A 124 -4.38 19.44 1.75
C VAL A 124 -3.09 19.00 2.43
N VAL A 125 -2.96 17.73 2.81
CA VAL A 125 -1.73 17.20 3.43
C VAL A 125 -0.54 17.23 2.47
N LEU A 126 -0.76 16.94 1.18
CA LEU A 126 0.29 16.94 0.16
C LEU A 126 0.69 18.35 -0.31
N SER A 127 -0.17 19.36 -0.10
CA SER A 127 0.07 20.74 -0.54
C SER A 127 1.06 21.49 0.34
N VAL A 128 1.39 20.97 1.53
CA VAL A 128 2.33 21.57 2.49
C VAL A 128 3.63 20.79 2.48
#